data_AF-A0A661ZWP7-F1
#
_entry.id   AF-A0A661ZWP7-F1
#
_cell.length_a   1.000
_cell.length_b   1.000
_cell.length_c   1.000
_cell.angle_alpha   90.00
_cell.angle_beta   90.00
_cell.angle_gamma   90.00
#
_symmetry.space_group_name_H-M   'P 1'
#
loop_
_entity.id
_entity.type
_entity.pdbx_description
1 polymer ?
#
loop_
_entity_poly.entity_id
_entity_poly.type
_entity_poly.pdbx_seq_one_letter_code
_entity_poly.pdbx_strand_id
1 'polypeptide(L)' 'MTGTLAAIGAGLAVIGAGIGIGRIGGSAMDAIARQPEAAGKIQTAMIIAAALI' A
#
# COMPACT_ATOMS: atom_id res chain seq x y z
N MET A 1 30.10 9.96 3.34
CA MET A 1 29.00 10.66 4.05
C MET A 1 27.70 10.75 3.25
N THR A 2 27.71 10.71 1.91
CA THR A 2 26.48 10.76 1.08
C THR A 2 25.58 9.52 1.21
N GLY A 3 26.15 8.33 1.40
CA GLY A 3 25.37 7.08 1.53
C GLY A 3 24.50 6.99 2.80
N THR A 4 24.89 7.63 3.90
CA THR A 4 24.17 7.54 5.18
C THR A 4 22.85 8.32 5.16
N LEU A 5 22.84 9.54 4.61
CA LEU A 5 21.60 10.32 4.47
C LEU A 5 20.65 9.68 3.45
N ALA A 6 21.17 9.13 2.36
CA ALA A 6 20.37 8.39 1.38
C ALA A 6 19.70 7.16 2.02
N ALA A 7 20.42 6.40 2.86
CA ALA A 7 19.87 5.25 3.58
C ALA A 7 18.75 5.66 4.57
N ILE A 8 18.92 6.77 5.29
CA ILE A 8 17.89 7.31 6.20
C ILE A 8 16.66 7.74 5.38
N GLY A 9 16.85 8.48 4.29
CA GLY A 9 15.76 8.89 3.41
C GLY A 9 14.99 7.72 2.82
N ALA A 10 15.69 6.70 2.34
CA ALA A 10 15.09 5.46 1.83
C ALA A 10 14.31 4.71 2.93
N GLY A 11 14.87 4.61 4.14
CA GLY A 11 14.19 3.98 5.28
C GLY A 11 12.88 4.68 5.64
N LEU A 12 12.89 6.01 5.70
CA LEU A 12 11.69 6.81 5.96
C LEU A 12 10.64 6.65 4.85
N ALA A 13 11.06 6.62 3.59
CA ALA A 13 10.16 6.40 2.45
C ALA A 13 9.48 5.04 2.51
N VAL A 14 10.22 3.96 2.82
CA VAL A 14 9.66 2.60 2.96
C VAL A 14 8.68 2.50 4.13
N ILE A 15 8.93 3.19 5.25
CA ILE A 15 7.98 3.25 6.36
C ILE A 15 6.67 3.90 5.91
N GLY A 16 6.76 5.05 5.21
CA GLY A 16 5.58 5.73 4.68
C GLY A 16 4.79 4.87 3.70
N ALA A 17 5.49 4.23 2.75
CA ALA A 17 4.91 3.33 1.77
C ALA A 17 4.23 2.12 2.44
N GLY A 18 4.89 1.48 3.41
CA GLY A 18 4.35 0.34 4.15
C GLY A 18 3.06 0.68 4.90
N ILE A 19 2.99 1.84 5.56
CA ILE A 19 1.78 2.31 6.24
C ILE A 19 0.67 2.59 5.23
N GLY A 20 0.98 3.26 4.11
CA GLY A 20 0.02 3.55 3.04
C GLY A 20 -0.58 2.29 2.44
N ILE A 21 0.27 1.38 1.94
CA ILE A 21 -0.14 0.11 1.33
C ILE A 21 -0.92 -0.75 2.32
N GLY A 22 -0.49 -0.82 3.59
CA GLY A 22 -1.20 -1.57 4.64
C GLY A 22 -2.63 -1.08 4.86
N ARG A 23 -2.87 0.25 4.84
CA ARG A 23 -4.21 0.83 4.99
C ARG A 23 -5.12 0.55 3.79
N ILE A 24 -4.57 0.61 2.58
CA ILE A 24 -5.29 0.24 1.35
C ILE A 24 -5.68 -1.23 1.41
N GLY A 25 -4.74 -2.11 1.77
CA GLY A 25 -4.99 -3.54 1.93
C GLY A 25 -6.09 -3.85 2.94
N GLY A 26 -6.03 -3.25 4.14
CA GLY A 26 -7.07 -3.41 5.16
C GLY A 26 -8.44 -2.95 4.68
N SER A 27 -8.52 -1.77 4.06
CA SER A 27 -9.78 -1.23 3.52
C SER A 27 -10.34 -2.09 2.39
N ALA A 28 -9.47 -2.66 1.55
CA ALA A 28 -9.86 -3.59 0.49
C ALA A 28 -10.43 -4.88 1.08
N MET A 29 -9.81 -5.45 2.11
CA MET A 29 -10.32 -6.67 2.76
C MET A 29 -11.70 -6.41 3.41
N ASP A 30 -11.86 -5.28 4.08
CA ASP A 30 -13.13 -4.84 4.66
C ASP A 30 -14.23 -4.62 3.61
N ALA A 31 -13.86 -4.14 2.42
CA ALA A 31 -14.80 -3.98 1.30
C ALA A 31 -15.17 -5.33 0.68
N ILE A 32 -14.20 -6.23 0.50
CA ILE A 32 -14.41 -7.59 0.00
C ILE A 32 -15.30 -8.39 0.94
N ALA A 33 -15.08 -8.27 2.25
CA ALA A 33 -15.92 -8.93 3.25
C ALA A 33 -17.39 -8.49 3.18
N ARG A 34 -17.65 -7.23 2.79
CA ARG A 34 -19.01 -6.70 2.61
C ARG A 34 -19.62 -7.04 1.24
N GLN A 35 -18.79 -7.17 0.20
CA GLN A 35 -19.22 -7.47 -1.16
C GLN A 35 -18.27 -8.49 -1.82
N PRO A 36 -18.44 -9.79 -1.54
CA PRO A 36 -17.58 -10.84 -2.08
C PRO A 36 -17.58 -10.91 -3.61
N GLU A 37 -18.70 -10.59 -4.26
CA GLU A 37 -18.85 -10.63 -5.72
C GLU A 37 -18.00 -9.57 -6.42
N ALA A 38 -17.63 -8.50 -5.70
CA ALA A 38 -16.80 -7.41 -6.21
C ALA A 38 -15.29 -7.66 -5.98
N ALA A 39 -14.89 -8.80 -5.42
CA ALA A 39 -13.52 -9.03 -4.96
C ALA A 39 -12.44 -8.78 -6.02
N GLY A 40 -12.63 -9.29 -7.25
CA GLY A 40 -11.66 -9.08 -8.33
C GLY A 40 -11.49 -7.60 -8.72
N LYS A 41 -12.58 -6.82 -8.70
CA LYS A 41 -12.53 -5.38 -9.00
C LYS A 41 -11.83 -4.62 -7.87
N ILE A 42 -12.17 -4.93 -6.61
CA ILE A 42 -11.56 -4.30 -5.44
C ILE A 42 -10.06 -4.61 -5.39
N GLN A 43 -9.66 -5.86 -5.64
CA GLN A 43 -8.25 -6.25 -5.69
C GLN A 43 -7.48 -5.53 -6.80
N THR A 44 -8.07 -5.41 -7.99
CA THR A 44 -7.45 -4.67 -9.11
C THR A 44 -7.22 -3.21 -8.75
N ALA A 45 -8.23 -2.54 -8.19
CA ALA A 45 -8.11 -1.16 -7.75
C ALA A 45 -7.07 -0.99 -6.62
N MET A 46 -7.05 -1.92 -5.66
CA MET A 46 -6.07 -1.96 -4.56
C MET A 46 -4.63 -2.06 -5.10
N ILE A 47 -4.37 -2.96 -6.05
CA ILE A 47 -3.03 -3.14 -6.64
C ILE A 47 -2.59 -1.88 -7.39
N ILE A 48 -3.49 -1.26 -8.17
CA ILE A 48 -3.19 0.00 -8.86
C ILE A 48 -2.84 1.10 -7.86
N ALA A 49 -3.62 1.24 -6.78
CA ALA A 49 -3.36 2.23 -5.75
C ALA A 49 -2.04 1.97 -5.01
N ALA A 50 -1.72 0.71 -4.70
CA ALA A 50 -0.46 0.32 -4.08
C ALA A 50 0.75 0.55 -5.01
N ALA A 51 0.58 0.40 -6.33
CA ALA A 51 1.65 0.63 -7.31
C ALA A 51 1.99 2.10 -7.54
N LEU A 52 1.08 3.02 -7.18
CA LEU A 52 1.31 4.47 -7.25
C LEU A 52 2.02 5.03 -6.00
N ILE A 53 2.19 4.22 -4.95
CA ILE A 53 2.89 4.55 -3.70
C ILE A 53 4.33 4.01 -3.78
#